data_AF-A0A3E1Y2E3-F1
#
_entry.id   AF-A0A3E1Y2E3-F1
#
_cell.length_a   1.000
_cell.length_b   1.000
_cell.length_c   1.000
_cell.angle_alpha   90.00
_cell.angle_beta   90.00
_cell.angle_gamma   90.00
#
_symmetry.space_group_name_H-M   'P 1'
#
loop_
_entity.id
_entity.type
_entity.pdbx_description
1 polymer ?
#
loop_
_entity_poly.entity_id
_entity_poly.type
_entity_poly.pdbx_seq_one_letter_code
_entity_poly.pdbx_strand_id
1 'polypeptide(L)'
;MKKSIVGTLVLAAMVIGFSAFNNADARISNAVDSAAVKAIDTAAVVVADGGTITGKIVPGDGAAEVEAALGEEKLKGAVSEGTFTIPAAKSGTYTVTILGKSPYKNAIIKDVKVEEGKATDLGEIKLEQ
;
A
#
# COMPACT_ATOMS: atom_id res chain seq x y z
N MET A 1 44.25 -31.05 58.60
CA MET A 1 43.43 -32.14 58.04
C MET A 1 42.04 -32.07 58.66
N LYS A 2 41.03 -31.59 57.92
CA LYS A 2 39.63 -31.54 58.35
C LYS A 2 38.75 -32.02 57.19
N LYS A 3 37.70 -32.74 57.55
CA LYS A 3 37.01 -33.78 56.78
C LYS A 3 35.89 -33.21 55.89
N SER A 4 35.82 -33.73 54.67
CA SER A 4 34.69 -34.14 53.82
C SER A 4 33.23 -33.69 54.09
N ILE A 5 32.54 -33.45 52.94
CA ILE A 5 31.13 -33.75 52.59
C ILE A 5 30.05 -32.77 53.09
N VAL A 6 29.50 -31.99 52.15
CA VAL A 6 28.05 -31.79 51.81
C VAL A 6 28.08 -31.13 50.42
N GLY A 7 27.75 -31.79 49.30
CA GLY A 7 26.39 -32.08 48.87
C GLY A 7 25.93 -30.99 47.88
N THR A 8 25.78 -31.30 46.59
CA THR A 8 24.68 -30.82 45.73
C THR A 8 24.65 -31.65 44.45
N LEU A 9 23.54 -32.37 44.36
CA LEU A 9 23.05 -33.23 43.31
C LEU A 9 22.58 -32.36 42.12
N VAL A 10 22.95 -32.80 40.91
CA VAL A 10 22.24 -32.66 39.63
C VAL A 10 21.75 -31.26 39.22
N LEU A 11 22.27 -30.80 38.07
CA LEU A 11 21.37 -30.40 36.99
C LEU A 11 22.04 -30.67 35.64
N ALA A 12 21.69 -31.82 35.05
CA ALA A 12 21.92 -32.05 33.64
C ALA A 12 21.07 -31.02 32.88
N ALA A 13 21.72 -30.02 32.27
CA ALA A 13 21.08 -29.17 31.30
C ALA A 13 20.73 -30.04 30.08
N MET A 14 19.48 -30.49 30.06
CA MET A 14 18.83 -31.18 28.97
C MET A 14 18.87 -30.26 27.74
N VAL A 15 19.76 -30.56 26.80
CA VAL A 15 19.81 -29.93 25.48
C VAL A 15 18.60 -30.43 24.69
N ILE A 16 17.53 -29.63 24.67
CA ILE A 16 16.43 -29.76 23.72
C ILE A 16 16.10 -28.37 23.16
N GLY A 17 16.02 -28.31 21.84
CA GLY A 17 15.83 -27.10 21.04
C GLY A 17 16.97 -27.02 20.02
N PHE A 18 17.03 -27.90 19.02
CA PHE A 18 16.19 -27.87 17.81
C PHE A 18 16.09 -26.46 17.22
N SER A 19 16.69 -26.34 16.02
CA SER A 19 16.41 -25.33 15.00
C SER A 19 16.95 -23.92 15.27
N ALA A 20 18.02 -23.53 14.59
CA ALA A 20 17.91 -23.09 13.21
C ALA A 20 19.29 -22.74 12.65
N PHE A 21 19.45 -23.07 11.38
CA PHE A 21 20.64 -22.87 10.58
C PHE A 21 21.09 -21.41 10.59
N ASN A 22 22.34 -21.23 11.00
CA ASN A 22 23.14 -20.06 10.74
C ASN A 22 23.47 -20.02 9.23
N ASN A 23 22.68 -19.30 8.45
CA ASN A 23 23.05 -18.84 7.12
C ASN A 23 22.11 -17.73 6.64
N ALA A 24 22.62 -16.50 6.62
CA ALA A 24 22.49 -15.57 5.49
C ALA A 24 22.92 -14.17 5.94
N ASP A 25 24.21 -14.00 6.24
CA ASP A 25 24.84 -12.74 5.86
C ASP A 25 25.16 -12.85 4.36
N ALA A 26 24.11 -12.66 3.56
CA ALA A 26 24.18 -12.64 2.11
C ALA A 26 23.57 -11.31 1.65
N ARG A 27 24.38 -10.26 1.80
CA ARG A 27 24.51 -9.16 0.82
C ARG A 27 23.19 -8.52 0.43
N ILE A 28 22.92 -7.42 1.11
CA ILE A 28 22.23 -6.26 0.56
C ILE A 28 22.88 -5.94 -0.79
N SER A 29 22.29 -6.47 -1.87
CA SER A 29 22.39 -5.87 -3.19
C SER A 29 21.47 -4.66 -3.16
N ASN A 30 21.99 -3.51 -3.54
CA ASN A 30 21.21 -2.39 -4.04
C ASN A 30 19.92 -2.82 -4.76
N ALA A 31 18.81 -2.13 -4.46
CA ALA A 31 18.01 -1.37 -5.43
C ALA A 31 16.80 -0.76 -4.66
N VAL A 32 16.78 0.47 -4.15
CA VAL A 32 17.51 1.73 -4.44
C VAL A 32 18.12 2.27 -3.12
N ASP A 33 19.35 2.76 -3.14
CA ASP A 33 20.17 3.08 -1.98
C ASP A 33 19.48 3.70 -0.73
N SER A 34 19.88 3.15 0.42
CA SER A 34 20.07 3.80 1.74
C SER A 34 18.88 4.07 2.68
N ALA A 35 18.70 3.11 3.61
CA ALA A 35 18.72 3.30 5.06
C ALA A 35 17.92 4.48 5.68
N ALA A 36 16.61 4.31 5.86
CA ALA A 36 15.87 4.69 7.08
C ALA A 36 14.39 4.35 6.96
N VAL A 37 14.03 3.06 6.97
CA VAL A 37 12.64 2.68 7.33
C VAL A 37 12.67 2.20 8.77
N LYS A 38 12.87 3.16 9.68
CA LYS A 38 12.59 2.97 11.11
C LYS A 38 11.08 2.90 11.26
N ALA A 39 10.60 1.77 11.81
CA ALA A 39 9.28 1.58 12.42
C ALA A 39 8.09 2.18 11.65
N ILE A 40 7.46 1.37 10.81
CA ILE A 40 6.04 1.53 10.48
C ILE A 40 5.36 0.23 10.89
N ASP A 41 4.97 0.16 12.16
CA ASP A 41 3.87 -0.69 12.60
C ASP A 41 2.61 -0.10 11.96
N THR A 42 2.30 -0.50 10.73
CA THR A 42 1.02 -0.16 10.09
C THR A 42 0.70 -1.27 9.10
N ALA A 43 -0.43 -1.93 9.34
CA ALA A 43 -0.95 -3.00 8.52
C ALA A 43 -0.89 -2.70 7.02
N ALA A 44 -0.58 -3.74 6.23
CA ALA A 44 -0.85 -3.82 4.79
C ALA A 44 -0.14 -2.79 3.89
N VAL A 45 1.14 -3.01 3.59
CA VAL A 45 1.65 -2.61 2.26
C VAL A 45 1.35 -3.76 1.30
N VAL A 46 0.10 -3.82 0.85
CA VAL A 46 -0.18 -4.44 -0.45
C VAL A 46 0.54 -3.53 -1.43
N VAL A 47 1.73 -3.94 -1.87
CA VAL A 47 2.37 -3.36 -3.04
C VAL A 47 1.45 -3.72 -4.19
N ALA A 48 0.43 -2.90 -4.39
CA ALA A 48 -0.37 -2.97 -5.59
C ALA A 48 0.60 -2.63 -6.72
N ASP A 49 1.02 -3.64 -7.49
CA ASP A 49 1.86 -3.46 -8.68
C ASP A 49 1.16 -2.48 -9.65
N GLY A 50 1.43 -1.19 -9.47
CA GLY A 50 0.71 -0.09 -10.10
C GLY A 50 0.94 1.26 -9.41
N GLY A 51 0.69 2.35 -10.12
CA GLY A 51 0.48 3.67 -9.55
C GLY A 51 -0.85 3.81 -8.82
N THR A 52 -1.06 4.95 -8.20
CA THR A 52 -2.31 5.30 -7.53
C THR A 52 -2.88 6.56 -8.17
N ILE A 53 -4.18 6.62 -8.46
CA ILE A 53 -4.81 7.85 -8.94
C ILE A 53 -5.62 8.45 -7.79
N THR A 54 -5.37 9.71 -7.46
CA THR A 54 -6.13 10.44 -6.43
C THR A 54 -6.77 11.67 -7.02
N GLY A 55 -7.83 12.16 -6.39
CA GLY A 55 -8.39 13.45 -6.72
C GLY A 55 -9.51 13.84 -5.76
N LYS A 56 -9.87 15.12 -5.78
CA LYS A 56 -10.87 15.72 -4.90
C LYS A 56 -12.10 16.15 -5.68
N ILE A 57 -13.19 15.46 -5.50
CA ILE A 57 -14.51 15.80 -5.99
C ILE A 57 -15.12 16.89 -5.11
N VAL A 58 -15.62 17.94 -5.76
CA VAL A 58 -16.40 19.00 -5.14
C VAL A 58 -17.73 19.12 -5.88
N PRO A 59 -18.87 19.02 -5.19
CA PRO A 59 -19.03 18.76 -3.76
C PRO A 59 -18.74 17.29 -3.40
N GLY A 60 -18.30 17.02 -2.17
CA GLY A 60 -17.82 15.68 -1.79
C GLY A 60 -18.86 14.56 -1.84
N ASP A 61 -20.15 14.87 -1.70
CA ASP A 61 -21.28 13.93 -1.90
C ASP A 61 -21.82 13.94 -3.34
N GLY A 62 -21.18 14.70 -4.24
CA GLY A 62 -21.64 14.86 -5.61
C GLY A 62 -21.36 13.64 -6.49
N ALA A 63 -20.39 12.80 -6.12
CA ALA A 63 -20.08 11.57 -6.84
C ALA A 63 -20.67 10.35 -6.15
N ALA A 64 -21.25 9.45 -6.95
CA ALA A 64 -21.66 8.12 -6.51
C ALA A 64 -20.49 7.13 -6.56
N GLU A 65 -19.75 7.11 -7.66
CA GLU A 65 -18.65 6.18 -7.92
C GLU A 65 -17.57 6.84 -8.78
N VAL A 66 -16.35 6.32 -8.72
CA VAL A 66 -15.27 6.72 -9.63
C VAL A 66 -14.68 5.48 -10.28
N GLU A 67 -14.47 5.55 -11.58
CA GLU A 67 -13.92 4.48 -12.39
C GLU A 67 -12.79 5.02 -13.26
N ALA A 68 -11.66 4.32 -13.33
CA ALA A 68 -10.59 4.62 -14.27
C ALA A 68 -10.51 3.53 -15.32
N ALA A 69 -10.74 3.91 -16.58
CA ALA A 69 -10.65 3.02 -17.73
C ALA A 69 -9.31 3.20 -18.45
N LEU A 70 -8.58 2.11 -18.66
CA LEU A 70 -7.39 2.04 -19.51
C LEU A 70 -7.70 1.10 -20.68
N GLY A 71 -8.17 1.67 -21.79
CA GLY A 71 -8.61 0.88 -22.94
C GLY A 71 -9.82 -0.01 -22.59
N GLU A 72 -9.60 -1.32 -22.50
CA GLU A 72 -10.63 -2.30 -22.14
C GLU A 72 -10.69 -2.58 -20.63
N GLU A 73 -9.61 -2.32 -19.89
CA GLU A 73 -9.55 -2.54 -18.45
C GLU A 73 -10.22 -1.38 -17.70
N LYS A 74 -11.10 -1.68 -16.74
CA LYS A 74 -11.72 -0.68 -15.87
C LYS A 74 -11.41 -0.99 -14.42
N LEU A 75 -10.95 0.02 -13.70
CA LEU A 75 -10.63 -0.04 -12.27
C LEU A 75 -11.60 0.84 -11.51
N LYS A 76 -12.11 0.33 -10.38
CA LYS A 76 -12.97 1.12 -9.50
C LYS A 76 -12.15 1.80 -8.42
N GLY A 77 -12.46 3.07 -8.19
CA GLY A 77 -11.92 3.87 -7.09
C GLY A 77 -12.79 3.79 -5.86
N ALA A 78 -12.16 3.85 -4.69
CA ALA A 78 -12.85 4.18 -3.46
C ALA A 78 -13.09 5.70 -3.42
N VAL A 79 -14.28 6.13 -2.99
CA VAL A 79 -14.59 7.54 -2.76
C VAL A 79 -14.88 7.72 -1.27
N SER A 80 -14.22 8.69 -0.63
CA SER A 80 -14.35 8.98 0.79
C SER A 80 -14.32 10.49 1.02
N GLU A 81 -15.42 11.04 1.54
CA GLU A 81 -15.56 12.48 1.85
C GLU A 81 -15.19 13.41 0.68
N GLY A 82 -15.53 13.02 -0.55
CA GLY A 82 -15.15 13.75 -1.76
C GLY A 82 -13.73 13.56 -2.23
N THR A 83 -12.92 12.73 -1.60
CA THR A 83 -11.63 12.30 -2.15
C THR A 83 -11.79 10.92 -2.77
N PHE A 84 -11.40 10.76 -4.03
CA PHE A 84 -11.35 9.43 -4.65
C PHE A 84 -9.93 8.94 -4.76
N THR A 85 -9.76 7.63 -4.61
CA THR A 85 -8.48 6.94 -4.66
C THR A 85 -8.65 5.64 -5.44
N ILE A 86 -7.84 5.47 -6.48
CA ILE A 86 -7.80 4.29 -7.33
C ILE A 86 -6.43 3.64 -7.11
N PRO A 87 -6.33 2.61 -6.25
CA PRO A 87 -5.09 1.86 -6.08
C PRO A 87 -4.86 0.91 -7.29
N ALA A 88 -3.63 0.42 -7.44
CA ALA A 88 -3.27 -0.57 -8.45
C ALA A 88 -3.52 -0.14 -9.91
N ALA A 89 -3.43 1.15 -10.20
CA ALA A 89 -3.52 1.65 -11.58
C ALA A 89 -2.20 1.37 -12.30
N LYS A 90 -2.19 0.49 -13.30
CA LYS A 90 -0.98 0.21 -14.10
C LYS A 90 -0.39 1.48 -14.70
N SER A 91 0.85 1.42 -15.15
CA SER A 91 1.40 2.52 -15.94
C SER A 91 0.66 2.64 -17.28
N GLY A 92 0.12 3.81 -17.58
CA GLY A 92 -0.74 3.99 -18.75
C GLY A 92 -1.54 5.27 -18.74
N THR A 93 -2.27 5.51 -19.84
CA THR A 93 -3.13 6.69 -19.99
C THR A 93 -4.57 6.32 -19.67
N TYR A 94 -5.04 6.70 -18.47
CA TYR A 94 -6.37 6.40 -17.99
C TYR A 94 -7.38 7.49 -18.40
N THR A 95 -8.62 7.04 -18.55
CA THR A 95 -9.81 7.89 -18.60
C THR A 95 -10.58 7.69 -17.30
N VAL A 96 -10.51 8.68 -16.43
CA VAL A 96 -11.20 8.67 -15.14
C VAL A 96 -12.60 9.25 -15.33
N THR A 97 -13.60 8.44 -15.02
CA THR A 97 -15.02 8.80 -15.07
C THR A 97 -15.54 8.84 -13.65
N ILE A 98 -16.04 9.99 -13.25
CA ILE A 98 -16.68 10.22 -11.96
C ILE A 98 -18.18 10.23 -12.24
N LEU A 99 -18.89 9.26 -11.69
CA LEU A 99 -20.33 9.15 -11.82
C LEU A 99 -20.96 10.17 -10.86
N GLY A 100 -21.58 11.19 -11.42
CA GLY A 100 -22.31 12.18 -10.63
C GLY A 100 -23.60 11.57 -10.08
N LYS A 101 -23.92 11.87 -8.83
CA LYS A 101 -25.20 11.57 -8.21
C LYS A 101 -26.17 12.71 -8.52
N SER A 102 -27.40 12.43 -8.95
CA SER A 102 -28.38 13.49 -9.23
C SER A 102 -28.49 14.48 -8.06
N PRO A 103 -28.43 15.81 -8.30
CA PRO A 103 -28.50 16.53 -9.59
C PRO A 103 -27.18 16.68 -10.36
N TYR A 104 -26.07 16.14 -9.88
CA TYR A 104 -24.75 16.29 -10.49
C TYR A 104 -24.56 15.40 -11.73
N LYS A 105 -23.90 15.95 -12.75
CA LYS A 105 -23.49 15.26 -13.98
C LYS A 105 -22.18 14.51 -13.80
N ASN A 106 -21.97 13.53 -14.68
CA ASN A 106 -20.76 12.75 -14.73
C ASN A 106 -19.59 13.61 -15.22
N ALA A 107 -18.44 13.54 -14.57
CA ALA A 107 -17.21 14.17 -15.04
C ALA A 107 -16.29 13.13 -15.67
N ILE A 108 -15.69 13.46 -16.81
CA ILE A 108 -14.77 12.57 -17.54
C ILE A 108 -13.46 13.30 -17.74
N ILE A 109 -12.39 12.71 -17.22
CA ILE A 109 -11.04 13.23 -17.27
C ILE A 109 -10.22 12.26 -18.09
N LYS A 110 -9.76 12.72 -19.25
CA LYS A 110 -8.94 11.93 -20.17
C LYS A 110 -7.47 12.31 -20.00
N ASP A 111 -6.60 11.52 -20.60
CA ASP A 111 -5.16 11.81 -20.65
C ASP A 111 -4.48 11.78 -19.27
N VAL A 112 -5.02 10.99 -18.34
CA VAL A 112 -4.44 10.77 -17.02
C VAL A 112 -3.26 9.82 -17.14
N LYS A 113 -2.06 10.37 -17.19
CA LYS A 113 -0.84 9.57 -17.25
C LYS A 113 -0.47 9.06 -15.86
N VAL A 114 -0.58 7.75 -15.68
CA VAL A 114 -0.15 7.05 -14.46
C VAL A 114 1.19 6.38 -14.72
N GLU A 115 2.08 6.49 -13.73
CA GLU A 115 3.35 5.78 -13.71
C GLU A 115 3.35 4.79 -12.54
N GLU A 116 3.93 3.61 -12.74
CA GLU A 116 3.99 2.57 -11.73
C GLU A 116 4.79 3.05 -10.50
N GLY A 117 4.25 2.79 -9.30
CA GLY A 117 4.86 3.27 -8.05
C GLY A 117 4.72 4.78 -7.82
N LYS A 118 3.96 5.51 -8.64
CA LYS A 118 3.65 6.94 -8.42
C LYS A 118 2.18 7.19 -8.12
N ALA A 119 1.94 8.16 -7.25
CA ALA A 119 0.63 8.75 -7.07
C ALA A 119 0.43 9.85 -8.13
N THR A 120 -0.65 9.71 -8.91
CA THR A 120 -1.11 10.67 -9.91
C THR A 120 -2.29 11.41 -9.32
N ASP A 121 -2.07 12.66 -8.93
CA ASP A 121 -3.13 13.50 -8.42
C ASP A 121 -3.82 14.27 -9.56
N LEU A 122 -5.15 14.20 -9.59
CA LEU A 122 -6.01 14.85 -10.56
C LEU A 122 -6.51 16.22 -10.10
N GLY A 123 -6.12 16.65 -8.90
CA GLY A 123 -6.52 17.92 -8.32
C GLY A 123 -7.99 17.94 -7.92
N GLU A 124 -8.62 19.10 -8.07
CA GLU A 124 -10.02 19.33 -7.69
C GLU A 124 -10.95 19.23 -8.91
N ILE A 125 -11.88 18.28 -8.86
CA ILE A 125 -12.89 18.02 -9.87
C ILE A 125 -14.21 18.59 -9.38
N LYS A 126 -14.68 19.64 -10.04
CA LYS A 126 -15.99 20.22 -9.74
C LYS A 126 -17.05 19.52 -10.58
N LEU A 127 -18.04 18.93 -9.93
CA LEU A 127 -19.18 18.36 -10.61
C LEU A 127 -20.20 19.47 -10.91
N GLU A 128 -20.59 19.55 -12.18
CA GLU A 128 -21.62 20.45 -12.64
C GLU A 128 -22.99 19.81 -12.47
N GLN A 129 -24.00 20.58 -12.06
CA GLN A 129 -25.40 20.15 -11.98
C GLN A 129 -26.11 20.36 -13.33
#